data_AF-A0A7Y8PRY7-F1
#
_entry.id   AF-A0A7Y8PRY7-F1
#
_cell.length_a   1.000
_cell.length_b   1.000
_cell.length_c   1.000
_cell.angle_alpha   90.00
_cell.angle_beta   90.00
_cell.angle_gamma   90.00
#
_symmetry.space_group_name_H-M   'P 1'
#
loop_
_entity.id
_entity.type
_entity.pdbx_description
1 polymer ?
#
loop_
_entity_poly.entity_id
_entity_poly.type
_entity_poly.pdbx_seq_one_letter_code
_entity_poly.pdbx_strand_id
1 'polypeptide(L)'
;MNAQVLNTEKLSYKHIGNLANALYVLSQHALKQKIQAVQLTEQIKVGDIPEQDVVDVQQKIKSVLKTQQFFHSERQIIIHYLLAKDIATFKKFVVVKGVAYGLVKLNKYNLYCIVNKKLIKKFNAVQVGDHFDQMPLLSDNELEEIISLKEAKRIFKLYYNEVLRQTKKGRKKISKLKADKKAQPKEKILGTSKSASGSVVVIKKRKRFALTNKPV
;
A
#
# COMPACT_ATOMS: atom_id res chain seq x y z
N MET A 1 -9.11 25.25 -26.87
CA MET A 1 -9.04 24.57 -25.55
C MET A 1 -8.73 23.10 -25.81
N ASN A 2 -7.45 22.71 -25.79
CA ASN A 2 -7.06 21.32 -25.99
C ASN A 2 -6.93 20.64 -24.64
N ALA A 3 -8.02 20.00 -24.20
CA ALA A 3 -7.95 19.00 -23.15
C ALA A 3 -7.08 17.86 -23.68
N GLN A 4 -5.79 17.89 -23.32
CA GLN A 4 -4.91 16.74 -23.41
C GLN A 4 -5.59 15.62 -22.65
N VAL A 5 -6.23 14.73 -23.41
CA VAL A 5 -6.66 13.41 -22.94
C VAL A 5 -5.39 12.75 -22.43
N LEU A 6 -5.22 12.79 -21.12
CA LEU A 6 -4.23 11.98 -20.43
C LEU A 6 -4.58 10.54 -20.77
N ASN A 7 -3.90 10.00 -21.78
CA ASN A 7 -3.64 8.58 -21.93
C ASN A 7 -2.85 8.15 -20.69
N THR A 8 -3.53 8.05 -19.55
CA THR A 8 -3.28 6.93 -18.65
C THR A 8 -3.53 5.71 -19.49
N GLU A 9 -2.46 5.12 -20.02
CA GLU A 9 -2.49 3.74 -20.51
C GLU A 9 -3.29 2.96 -19.49
N LYS A 10 -4.54 2.63 -19.87
CA LYS A 10 -5.38 1.72 -19.12
C LYS A 10 -4.53 0.48 -19.03
N LEU A 11 -4.11 0.12 -17.83
CA LEU A 11 -3.61 -1.21 -17.49
C LEU A 11 -4.48 -2.21 -18.24
N SER A 12 -4.00 -2.70 -19.39
CA SER A 12 -4.87 -3.44 -20.29
C SER A 12 -5.32 -4.70 -19.55
N TYR A 13 -6.53 -5.17 -19.78
CA TYR A 13 -7.12 -6.30 -19.04
C TYR A 13 -6.19 -7.53 -18.97
N LYS A 14 -5.33 -7.72 -19.99
CA LYS A 14 -4.27 -8.75 -20.03
C LYS A 14 -3.23 -8.60 -18.91
N HIS A 15 -2.84 -7.38 -18.55
CA HIS A 15 -1.88 -7.11 -17.48
C HIS A 15 -2.46 -7.39 -16.09
N ILE A 16 -3.77 -7.17 -15.90
CA ILE A 16 -4.46 -7.46 -14.63
C ILE A 16 -4.56 -8.97 -14.40
N GLY A 17 -4.83 -9.76 -15.45
CA GLY A 17 -4.81 -11.22 -15.36
C GLY A 17 -3.46 -11.76 -14.90
N ASN A 18 -2.38 -11.30 -15.52
CA ASN A 18 -1.01 -11.67 -15.17
C ASN A 18 -0.63 -11.25 -13.75
N LEU A 19 -1.02 -10.04 -13.33
CA LEU A 19 -0.81 -9.57 -11.97
C LEU A 19 -1.61 -10.42 -10.96
N ALA A 20 -2.85 -10.78 -11.27
CA ALA A 20 -3.68 -11.60 -10.41
C ALA A 20 -3.07 -12.99 -10.22
N ASN A 21 -2.60 -13.63 -11.30
CA ASN A 21 -1.85 -14.89 -11.27
C ASN A 21 -0.59 -14.76 -10.39
N ALA A 22 0.22 -13.72 -10.62
CA ALA A 22 1.44 -13.48 -9.85
C ALA A 22 1.17 -13.26 -8.35
N LEU A 23 0.17 -12.44 -8.02
CA LEU A 23 -0.23 -12.19 -6.62
C LEU A 23 -0.75 -13.46 -5.95
N TYR A 24 -1.48 -14.31 -6.70
CA TYR A 24 -1.99 -15.57 -6.19
C TYR A 24 -0.85 -16.57 -5.91
N VAL A 25 0.02 -16.85 -6.89
CA VAL A 25 1.16 -17.75 -6.73
C VAL A 25 2.09 -17.30 -5.59
N LEU A 26 2.40 -16.01 -5.52
CA LEU A 26 3.24 -15.51 -4.43
C LEU A 26 2.53 -15.56 -3.07
N SER A 27 1.20 -15.43 -3.03
CA SER A 27 0.43 -15.62 -1.79
C SER A 27 0.43 -17.07 -1.33
N GLN A 28 0.32 -18.03 -2.26
CA GLN A 28 0.48 -19.46 -1.99
C GLN A 28 1.88 -19.77 -1.46
N HIS A 29 2.91 -19.25 -2.13
CA HIS A 29 4.30 -19.42 -1.68
C HIS A 29 4.52 -18.83 -0.28
N ALA A 30 4.02 -17.63 0.00
CA ALA A 30 4.13 -17.02 1.34
C ALA A 30 3.38 -17.82 2.42
N LEU A 31 2.26 -18.46 2.05
CA LEU A 31 1.53 -19.35 2.95
C LEU A 31 2.31 -20.63 3.26
N LYS A 32 2.91 -21.28 2.24
CA LYS A 32 3.80 -22.44 2.43
C LYS A 32 4.97 -22.12 3.36
N GLN A 33 5.63 -20.98 3.15
CA GLN A 33 6.72 -20.51 4.01
C GLN A 33 6.25 -20.28 5.46
N LYS A 34 5.05 -19.73 5.66
CA LYS A 34 4.46 -19.58 7.00
C LYS A 34 4.21 -20.95 7.67
N ILE A 35 3.63 -21.90 6.95
CA ILE A 35 3.37 -23.25 7.46
C ILE A 35 4.69 -23.94 7.83
N GLN A 36 5.70 -23.86 6.95
CA GLN A 36 7.02 -24.40 7.22
C GLN A 36 7.67 -23.79 8.47
N ALA A 37 7.56 -22.47 8.66
CA ALA A 37 8.07 -21.83 9.86
C ALA A 37 7.36 -22.32 11.14
N VAL A 38 6.05 -22.54 11.08
CA VAL A 38 5.27 -23.08 12.20
C VAL A 38 5.73 -24.51 12.52
N GLN A 39 5.85 -25.37 11.51
CA GLN A 39 6.30 -26.76 11.68
C GLN A 39 7.71 -26.84 12.29
N LEU A 40 8.66 -26.05 11.79
CA LEU A 40 10.02 -26.00 12.37
C LEU A 40 10.00 -25.48 13.82
N THR A 41 9.11 -24.53 14.14
CA THR A 41 8.95 -24.04 15.50
C THR A 41 8.38 -25.11 16.43
N GLU A 42 7.44 -25.92 15.94
CA GLU A 42 6.86 -27.03 16.69
C GLU A 42 7.88 -28.14 16.93
N GLN A 43 8.68 -28.52 15.92
CA GLN A 43 9.76 -29.51 16.06
C GLN A 43 10.78 -29.10 17.14
N ILE A 44 11.15 -27.81 17.21
CA ILE A 44 12.00 -27.30 18.29
C ILE A 44 11.32 -27.45 19.66
N LYS A 45 10.02 -27.14 19.75
CA LYS A 45 9.28 -27.18 21.03
C LYS A 45 9.09 -28.59 21.56
N VAL A 46 8.89 -29.56 20.67
CA VAL A 46 8.64 -30.96 21.02
C VAL A 46 9.96 -31.71 21.31
N GLY A 47 11.11 -31.12 20.94
CA GLY A 47 12.43 -31.72 21.17
C GLY A 47 12.90 -32.65 20.05
N ASP A 48 12.26 -32.59 18.87
CA ASP A 48 12.64 -33.38 17.69
C ASP A 48 13.96 -32.91 17.05
N ILE A 49 14.42 -31.70 17.41
CA ILE A 49 15.67 -31.11 16.94
C ILE A 49 16.74 -31.24 18.05
N PRO A 50 17.90 -31.86 17.77
CA PRO A 50 19.03 -31.90 18.71
C PRO A 50 19.45 -30.49 19.15
N GLU A 51 19.81 -30.29 20.42
CA GLU A 51 20.16 -28.97 20.97
C GLU A 51 21.23 -28.23 20.16
N GLN A 52 22.21 -28.96 19.63
CA GLN A 52 23.28 -28.44 18.78
C GLN A 52 22.76 -27.81 17.47
N ASP A 53 21.63 -28.28 16.93
CA ASP A 53 21.06 -27.84 15.66
C ASP A 53 19.97 -26.76 15.84
N VAL A 54 19.52 -26.52 17.08
CA VAL A 54 18.43 -25.58 17.39
C VAL A 54 18.76 -24.17 16.89
N VAL A 55 20.01 -23.71 17.04
CA VAL A 55 20.44 -22.38 16.60
C VAL A 55 20.27 -22.23 15.09
N ASP A 56 20.66 -23.24 14.31
CA ASP A 56 20.59 -23.22 12.85
C ASP A 56 19.14 -23.28 12.38
N VAL A 57 18.31 -24.11 13.01
CA VAL A 57 16.86 -24.16 12.71
C VAL A 57 16.18 -22.84 13.07
N GLN A 58 16.55 -22.19 14.17
CA GLN A 58 16.05 -20.85 14.52
C GLN A 58 16.47 -19.78 13.50
N GLN A 59 17.70 -19.84 12.98
CA GLN A 59 18.14 -18.94 11.91
C GLN A 59 17.34 -19.18 10.61
N LYS A 60 17.08 -20.46 10.28
CA LYS A 60 16.24 -20.84 9.14
C LYS A 60 14.82 -20.30 9.28
N ILE A 61 14.20 -20.43 10.45
CA ILE A 61 12.88 -19.86 10.76
C ILE A 61 12.88 -18.34 10.54
N LYS A 62 13.89 -17.63 11.07
CA LYS A 62 14.01 -16.17 10.88
C LYS A 62 14.10 -15.79 9.40
N SER A 63 14.88 -16.53 8.61
CA SER A 63 15.03 -16.31 7.17
C SER A 63 13.71 -16.50 6.41
N VAL A 64 13.01 -17.60 6.69
CA VAL A 64 11.70 -17.94 6.12
C VAL A 64 10.66 -16.85 6.43
N LEU A 65 10.57 -16.43 7.69
CA LEU A 65 9.64 -15.39 8.13
C LEU A 65 9.97 -14.02 7.51
N LYS A 66 11.25 -13.68 7.34
CA LYS A 66 11.67 -12.42 6.68
C LYS A 66 11.19 -12.36 5.23
N THR A 67 11.34 -13.45 4.48
CA THR A 67 10.82 -13.54 3.09
C THR A 67 9.31 -13.43 3.05
N GLN A 68 8.60 -14.07 4.00
CA GLN A 68 7.15 -13.98 4.12
C GLN A 68 6.67 -12.54 4.41
N GLN A 69 7.32 -11.84 5.32
CA GLN A 69 6.96 -10.47 5.73
C GLN A 69 7.21 -9.44 4.63
N PHE A 70 8.34 -9.56 3.92
CA PHE A 70 8.68 -8.66 2.82
C PHE A 70 7.63 -8.67 1.72
N PHE A 71 7.20 -9.87 1.31
CA PHE A 71 6.13 -10.00 0.33
C PHE A 71 4.80 -9.41 0.84
N HIS A 72 4.52 -9.53 2.14
CA HIS A 72 3.25 -9.07 2.70
C HIS A 72 3.06 -7.55 2.62
N SER A 73 4.10 -6.76 2.93
CA SER A 73 4.01 -5.28 2.92
C SER A 73 3.88 -4.72 1.49
N GLU A 74 4.69 -5.21 0.55
CA GLU A 74 4.64 -4.78 -0.85
C GLU A 74 3.33 -5.21 -1.52
N ARG A 75 2.83 -6.41 -1.20
CA ARG A 75 1.53 -6.89 -1.66
C ARG A 75 0.39 -5.98 -1.21
N GLN A 76 0.40 -5.51 0.04
CA GLN A 76 -0.63 -4.60 0.54
C GLN A 76 -0.68 -3.29 -0.25
N ILE A 77 0.48 -2.74 -0.60
CA ILE A 77 0.57 -1.50 -1.41
C ILE A 77 -0.11 -1.70 -2.77
N ILE A 78 0.17 -2.81 -3.44
CA ILE A 78 -0.45 -3.16 -4.73
C ILE A 78 -1.97 -3.31 -4.56
N ILE A 79 -2.42 -4.11 -3.60
CA ILE A 79 -3.86 -4.37 -3.41
C ILE A 79 -4.60 -3.08 -3.06
N HIS A 80 -4.05 -2.22 -2.19
CA HIS A 80 -4.65 -0.94 -1.85
C HIS A 80 -4.71 0.00 -3.06
N TYR A 81 -3.70 -0.02 -3.93
CA TYR A 81 -3.73 0.72 -5.19
C TYR A 81 -4.84 0.21 -6.12
N LEU A 82 -4.98 -1.11 -6.27
CA LEU A 82 -6.04 -1.73 -7.08
C LEU A 82 -7.44 -1.39 -6.56
N LEU A 83 -7.64 -1.39 -5.24
CA LEU A 83 -8.88 -0.94 -4.60
C LEU A 83 -9.13 0.56 -4.78
N ALA A 84 -8.09 1.39 -4.77
CA ALA A 84 -8.22 2.83 -4.98
C ALA A 84 -8.55 3.19 -6.43
N LYS A 85 -8.25 2.30 -7.37
CA LYS A 85 -8.55 2.42 -8.80
C LYS A 85 -9.82 1.68 -9.22
N ASP A 86 -10.56 1.13 -8.26
CA ASP A 86 -11.77 0.32 -8.48
C ASP A 86 -11.55 -0.86 -9.46
N ILE A 87 -10.31 -1.37 -9.52
CA ILE A 87 -9.92 -2.56 -10.30
C ILE A 87 -10.19 -3.84 -9.51
N ALA A 88 -9.98 -3.78 -8.19
CA ALA A 88 -10.29 -4.87 -7.27
C ALA A 88 -11.55 -4.56 -6.49
N THR A 89 -12.28 -5.61 -6.08
CA THR A 89 -13.48 -5.47 -5.25
C THR A 89 -13.27 -6.09 -3.88
N PHE A 90 -13.86 -5.48 -2.86
CA PHE A 90 -13.75 -5.90 -1.47
C PHE A 90 -15.12 -5.75 -0.84
N LYS A 91 -15.66 -6.83 -0.25
CA LYS A 91 -17.01 -6.85 0.35
C LYS A 91 -17.08 -7.51 1.73
N LYS A 92 -16.11 -8.37 2.06
CA LYS A 92 -16.13 -9.18 3.28
C LYS A 92 -14.82 -9.04 4.02
N PHE A 93 -14.87 -8.90 5.33
CA PHE A 93 -13.67 -8.91 6.18
C PHE A 93 -13.89 -9.76 7.44
N VAL A 94 -12.80 -10.17 8.07
CA VAL A 94 -12.78 -10.83 9.38
C VAL A 94 -11.78 -10.13 10.28
N VAL A 95 -11.93 -10.30 11.59
CA VAL A 95 -11.00 -9.74 12.58
C VAL A 95 -10.30 -10.89 13.29
N VAL A 96 -8.99 -11.00 13.09
CA VAL A 96 -8.15 -12.01 13.75
C VAL A 96 -7.18 -11.28 14.66
N LYS A 97 -7.22 -11.56 15.97
CA LYS A 97 -6.32 -10.95 16.97
C LYS A 97 -6.27 -9.41 16.88
N GLY A 98 -7.43 -8.78 16.66
CA GLY A 98 -7.56 -7.32 16.53
C GLY A 98 -7.14 -6.72 15.19
N VAL A 99 -6.68 -7.53 14.23
CA VAL A 99 -6.32 -7.08 12.88
C VAL A 99 -7.44 -7.44 11.90
N ALA A 100 -7.92 -6.44 11.16
CA ALA A 100 -8.94 -6.64 10.14
C ALA A 100 -8.31 -7.11 8.81
N TYR A 101 -8.69 -8.31 8.38
CA TYR A 101 -8.30 -8.90 7.12
C TYR A 101 -9.48 -8.87 6.16
N GLY A 102 -9.30 -8.26 4.99
CA GLY A 102 -10.28 -8.21 3.93
C GLY A 102 -10.05 -9.27 2.87
N LEU A 103 -11.15 -9.83 2.36
CA LEU A 103 -11.17 -10.70 1.18
C LEU A 103 -11.36 -9.83 -0.07
N VAL A 104 -10.29 -9.68 -0.83
CA VAL A 104 -10.25 -8.86 -2.04
C VAL A 104 -10.36 -9.76 -3.26
N LYS A 105 -11.42 -9.59 -4.04
CA LYS A 105 -11.59 -10.27 -5.32
C LYS A 105 -10.86 -9.49 -6.41
N LEU A 106 -9.90 -10.15 -7.05
CA LEU A 106 -9.14 -9.66 -8.20
C LEU A 106 -9.18 -10.72 -9.30
N ASN A 107 -9.85 -10.39 -10.40
CA ASN A 107 -10.14 -11.35 -11.47
C ASN A 107 -10.86 -12.60 -10.90
N LYS A 108 -10.33 -13.81 -11.16
CA LYS A 108 -10.86 -15.08 -10.63
C LYS A 108 -10.38 -15.43 -9.21
N TYR A 109 -9.43 -14.69 -8.64
CA TYR A 109 -8.85 -15.02 -7.34
C TYR A 109 -9.40 -14.16 -6.22
N ASN A 110 -9.46 -14.76 -5.03
CA ASN A 110 -9.71 -14.07 -3.78
C ASN A 110 -8.40 -13.98 -3.00
N LEU A 111 -7.99 -12.76 -2.63
CA LEU A 111 -6.72 -12.46 -1.98
C LEU A 111 -6.95 -11.80 -0.62
N TYR A 112 -6.17 -12.22 0.37
CA TYR A 112 -6.23 -11.64 1.71
C TYR A 112 -5.34 -10.40 1.83
N CYS A 113 -5.90 -9.32 2.38
CA CYS A 113 -5.18 -8.07 2.61
C CYS A 113 -5.57 -7.45 3.95
N ILE A 114 -4.63 -6.80 4.64
CA ILE A 114 -4.98 -6.00 5.82
C ILE A 114 -5.74 -4.76 5.37
N VAL A 115 -6.89 -4.51 5.98
CA VAL A 115 -7.76 -3.38 5.67
C VAL A 115 -7.95 -2.49 6.89
N ASN A 116 -8.11 -1.18 6.66
CA ASN A 116 -8.37 -0.21 7.71
C ASN A 116 -9.85 0.19 7.77
N LYS A 117 -10.26 0.85 8.85
CA LYS A 117 -11.63 1.34 9.05
C LYS A 117 -12.12 2.25 7.89
N LYS A 118 -11.22 2.96 7.21
CA LYS A 118 -11.58 3.83 6.07
C LYS A 118 -11.99 3.01 4.85
N LEU A 119 -11.26 1.94 4.53
CA LEU A 119 -11.61 1.02 3.45
C LEU A 119 -12.89 0.26 3.76
N ILE A 120 -13.06 -0.23 5.00
CA ILE A 120 -14.30 -0.90 5.44
C ILE A 120 -15.52 0.00 5.20
N LYS A 121 -15.44 1.27 5.63
CA LYS A 121 -16.51 2.25 5.39
C LYS A 121 -16.70 2.59 3.91
N LYS A 122 -15.61 2.80 3.16
CA LYS A 122 -15.70 3.14 1.72
C LYS A 122 -16.47 2.07 0.94
N PHE A 123 -16.22 0.80 1.25
CA PHE A 123 -16.78 -0.33 0.51
C PHE A 123 -18.03 -0.94 1.17
N ASN A 124 -18.53 -0.36 2.26
CA ASN A 124 -19.61 -0.95 3.08
C ASN A 124 -19.38 -2.45 3.35
N ALA A 125 -18.14 -2.81 3.68
CA ALA A 125 -17.76 -4.21 3.84
C ALA A 125 -18.39 -4.80 5.11
N VAL A 126 -18.85 -6.03 5.02
CA VAL A 126 -19.52 -6.75 6.12
C VAL A 126 -18.50 -7.65 6.82
N GLN A 127 -18.55 -7.67 8.15
CA GLN A 127 -17.78 -8.63 8.93
C GLN A 127 -18.45 -10.00 8.82
N VAL A 128 -17.70 -11.01 8.37
CA VAL A 128 -18.25 -12.36 8.13
C VAL A 128 -17.76 -13.41 9.13
N GLY A 129 -17.18 -12.96 10.25
CA GLY A 129 -16.72 -13.82 11.34
C GLY A 129 -15.40 -13.37 11.94
N ASP A 130 -14.75 -14.30 12.62
CA ASP A 130 -13.43 -14.21 13.26
C ASP A 130 -12.35 -15.03 12.53
N HIS A 131 -12.73 -15.82 11.52
CA HIS A 131 -11.83 -16.58 10.67
C HIS A 131 -12.30 -16.58 9.21
N PHE A 132 -11.35 -16.77 8.28
CA PHE A 132 -11.67 -17.07 6.89
C PHE A 132 -11.46 -18.56 6.62
N ASP A 133 -12.22 -19.11 5.66
CA ASP A 133 -11.94 -20.43 5.10
C ASP A 133 -10.50 -20.48 4.59
N GLN A 134 -9.83 -21.61 4.85
CA GLN A 134 -8.45 -21.81 4.42
C GLN A 134 -8.38 -21.68 2.90
N MET A 135 -7.46 -20.85 2.42
CA MET A 135 -7.12 -20.83 0.99
C MET A 135 -6.60 -22.23 0.64
N PRO A 136 -7.18 -22.94 -0.33
CA PRO A 136 -6.72 -24.28 -0.68
C PRO A 136 -5.25 -24.19 -1.08
N LEU A 137 -4.39 -24.97 -0.43
CA LEU A 137 -2.95 -24.95 -0.67
C LEU A 137 -2.66 -25.80 -1.91
N LEU A 138 -2.13 -25.18 -2.96
CA LEU A 138 -1.79 -25.89 -4.20
C LEU A 138 -0.38 -26.50 -4.12
N SER A 139 -0.16 -27.63 -4.77
CA SER A 139 1.15 -28.24 -5.02
C SER A 139 2.03 -27.34 -5.89
N ASP A 140 3.34 -27.59 -5.91
CA ASP A 140 4.26 -26.79 -6.74
C ASP A 140 3.99 -26.95 -8.24
N ASN A 141 3.55 -28.14 -8.68
CA ASN A 141 3.17 -28.40 -10.07
C ASN A 141 1.95 -27.58 -10.48
N GLU A 142 0.90 -27.56 -9.65
CA GLU A 142 -0.31 -26.76 -9.89
C GLU A 142 -0.01 -25.25 -9.90
N LEU A 143 0.99 -24.79 -9.15
CA LEU A 143 1.41 -23.39 -9.17
C LEU A 143 2.17 -23.04 -10.46
N GLU A 144 3.05 -23.93 -10.92
CA GLU A 144 3.80 -23.75 -12.18
C GLU A 144 2.88 -23.73 -13.40
N GLU A 145 1.77 -24.47 -13.39
CA GLU A 145 0.73 -24.39 -14.43
C GLU A 145 0.07 -23.00 -14.51
N ILE A 146 -0.02 -22.27 -13.39
CA ILE A 146 -0.57 -20.92 -13.38
C ILE A 146 0.47 -19.93 -13.90
N ILE A 147 1.63 -19.88 -13.23
CA ILE A 147 2.79 -19.06 -13.60
C ILE A 147 3.99 -19.46 -12.74
N SER A 148 5.17 -19.54 -13.33
CA SER A 148 6.38 -19.90 -12.58
C SER A 148 6.69 -18.92 -11.46
N LEU A 149 7.30 -19.40 -10.37
CA LEU A 149 7.67 -18.53 -9.25
C LEU A 149 8.59 -17.39 -9.68
N LYS A 150 9.52 -17.66 -10.59
CA LYS A 150 10.45 -16.66 -11.15
C LYS A 150 9.70 -15.56 -11.90
N GLU A 151 8.76 -15.95 -12.74
CA GLU A 151 7.97 -15.02 -13.53
C GLU A 151 6.98 -14.22 -12.66
N ALA A 152 6.34 -14.87 -11.68
CA ALA A 152 5.49 -14.21 -10.69
C ALA A 152 6.25 -13.10 -9.95
N LYS A 153 7.48 -13.36 -9.48
CA LYS A 153 8.35 -12.37 -8.85
C LYS A 153 8.69 -11.21 -9.78
N ARG A 154 8.96 -11.49 -11.06
CA ARG A 154 9.27 -10.48 -12.08
C ARG A 154 8.08 -9.53 -12.30
N ILE A 155 6.91 -10.08 -12.56
CA ILE A 155 5.67 -9.30 -12.78
C ILE A 155 5.33 -8.48 -11.54
N PHE A 156 5.41 -9.09 -10.36
CA PHE A 156 5.14 -8.43 -9.10
C PHE A 156 6.06 -7.20 -8.90
N LYS A 157 7.37 -7.36 -9.09
CA LYS A 157 8.35 -6.28 -8.93
C LYS A 157 8.14 -5.16 -9.94
N LEU A 158 7.85 -5.49 -11.20
CA LEU A 158 7.55 -4.51 -12.24
C LEU A 158 6.31 -3.68 -11.86
N TYR A 159 5.23 -4.36 -11.45
CA TYR A 159 3.99 -3.70 -11.08
C TYR A 159 4.13 -2.86 -9.80
N TYR A 160 4.84 -3.39 -8.80
CA TYR A 160 5.13 -2.67 -7.57
C TYR A 160 5.85 -1.34 -7.85
N ASN A 161 6.88 -1.36 -8.69
CA ASN A 161 7.60 -0.17 -9.10
C ASN A 161 6.71 0.82 -9.86
N GLU A 162 5.80 0.33 -10.68
CA GLU A 162 4.82 1.17 -11.37
C GLU A 162 3.87 1.84 -10.37
N VAL A 163 3.31 1.09 -9.42
CA VAL A 163 2.46 1.62 -8.34
C VAL A 163 3.19 2.69 -7.54
N LEU A 164 4.46 2.48 -7.19
CA LEU A 164 5.28 3.48 -6.50
C LEU A 164 5.49 4.73 -7.36
N ARG A 165 5.71 4.59 -8.68
CA ARG A 165 5.82 5.73 -9.60
C ARG A 165 4.52 6.51 -9.68
N GLN A 166 3.38 5.83 -9.82
CA GLN A 166 2.06 6.46 -9.93
C GLN A 166 1.66 7.18 -8.64
N THR A 167 1.89 6.56 -7.48
CA THR A 167 1.61 7.17 -6.18
C THR A 167 2.51 8.39 -5.90
N LYS A 168 3.81 8.33 -6.26
CA LYS A 168 4.73 9.49 -6.17
C LYS A 168 4.32 10.62 -7.12
N LYS A 169 3.97 10.31 -8.39
CA LYS A 169 3.47 11.29 -9.37
C LYS A 169 2.17 11.96 -8.89
N GLY A 170 1.25 11.17 -8.31
CA GLY A 170 0.01 11.68 -7.70
C GLY A 170 0.28 12.67 -6.57
N ARG A 171 1.24 12.35 -5.67
CA ARG A 171 1.65 13.27 -4.59
C ARG A 171 2.26 14.58 -5.12
N LYS A 172 3.11 14.52 -6.16
CA LYS A 172 3.67 15.72 -6.81
C LYS A 172 2.62 16.59 -7.49
N LYS A 173 1.58 15.99 -8.09
CA LYS A 173 0.45 16.74 -8.65
C LYS A 173 -0.39 17.41 -7.56
N ILE A 174 -0.67 16.70 -6.45
CA ILE A 174 -1.40 17.25 -5.30
C ILE A 174 -0.60 18.37 -4.60
N SER A 175 0.72 18.25 -4.49
CA SER A 175 1.55 19.31 -3.90
C SER A 175 1.59 20.57 -4.77
N LYS A 176 1.62 20.44 -6.10
CA LYS A 176 1.49 21.58 -7.02
C LYS A 176 0.10 22.24 -6.93
N LEU A 177 -0.97 21.45 -6.94
CA LEU A 177 -2.34 21.97 -6.74
C LEU A 177 -2.56 22.62 -5.36
N LYS A 178 -1.88 22.14 -4.31
CA LYS A 178 -1.90 22.78 -2.98
C LYS A 178 -1.04 24.04 -2.91
N ALA A 179 0.03 24.14 -3.71
CA ALA A 179 0.80 25.37 -3.87
C ALA A 179 -0.03 26.42 -4.62
N ASP A 180 -0.74 26.03 -5.68
CA ASP A 180 -1.64 26.92 -6.43
C ASP A 180 -2.87 27.34 -5.60
N LYS A 181 -3.33 26.51 -4.65
CA LYS A 181 -4.38 26.85 -3.67
C LYS A 181 -3.88 27.60 -2.43
N LYS A 182 -2.56 27.65 -2.18
CA LYS A 182 -1.99 28.63 -1.25
C LYS A 182 -1.90 29.95 -1.99
N ALA A 183 -3.05 30.61 -2.02
CA ALA A 183 -3.23 31.99 -2.46
C ALA A 183 -1.99 32.84 -2.11
N GLN A 184 -1.54 33.61 -3.09
CA GLN A 184 -0.79 34.84 -2.84
C GLN A 184 -1.38 35.52 -1.59
N PRO A 185 -0.57 35.89 -0.60
CA PRO A 185 -1.11 36.62 0.54
C PRO A 185 -1.65 37.93 -0.01
N LYS A 186 -2.97 38.12 -0.04
CA LYS A 186 -3.57 39.42 -0.34
C LYS A 186 -2.96 40.40 0.66
N GLU A 187 -2.10 41.29 0.16
CA GLU A 187 -1.59 42.40 0.95
C GLU A 187 -2.79 43.20 1.45
N LYS A 188 -3.03 43.17 2.76
CA LYS A 188 -4.13 43.93 3.38
C LYS A 188 -3.66 45.38 3.47
N ILE A 189 -4.04 46.20 2.50
CA ILE A 189 -3.87 47.65 2.55
C ILE A 189 -4.78 48.17 3.68
N LEU A 190 -4.20 48.84 4.68
CA LEU A 190 -4.94 49.30 5.86
C LEU A 190 -5.56 50.69 5.67
N GLY A 191 -5.15 51.42 4.64
CA GLY A 191 -5.73 52.70 4.26
C GLY A 191 -4.92 53.39 3.18
N THR A 192 -5.59 54.26 2.43
CA THR A 192 -5.01 55.18 1.46
C THR A 192 -5.45 56.59 1.81
N SER A 193 -4.51 57.50 2.02
CA SER A 193 -4.80 58.93 2.17
C SER A 193 -4.12 59.71 1.05
N LYS A 194 -4.82 60.70 0.49
CA LYS A 194 -4.26 61.64 -0.49
C LYS A 194 -3.63 62.82 0.27
N SER A 195 -2.37 63.14 -0.01
CA SER A 195 -1.79 64.40 0.44
C SER A 195 -2.31 65.56 -0.41
N ALA A 196 -2.26 66.78 0.13
CA ALA A 196 -2.73 67.99 -0.56
C ALA A 196 -2.01 68.30 -1.89
N SER A 197 -0.89 67.62 -2.18
CA SER A 197 -0.14 67.72 -3.45
C SER A 197 -0.47 66.62 -4.47
N GLY A 198 -1.50 65.79 -4.23
CA GLY A 198 -2.01 64.81 -5.20
C GLY A 198 -1.36 63.42 -5.17
N SER A 199 -0.36 63.18 -4.31
CA SER A 199 0.30 61.88 -4.17
C SER A 199 -0.45 60.94 -3.22
N VAL A 200 -0.63 59.67 -3.62
CA VAL A 200 -1.28 58.63 -2.80
C VAL A 200 -0.22 57.90 -1.97
N VAL A 201 -0.33 57.99 -0.64
CA VAL A 201 0.56 57.25 0.28
C VAL A 201 -0.15 55.99 0.78
N VAL A 202 0.50 54.84 0.63
CA VAL A 202 -0.02 53.52 1.02
C VAL A 202 0.75 52.99 2.22
N ILE A 203 0.08 52.85 3.37
CA ILE A 203 0.68 52.27 4.57
C ILE A 203 0.45 50.76 4.59
N LYS A 204 1.54 49.99 4.51
CA LYS A 204 1.52 48.51 4.56
C LYS A 204 1.98 48.02 5.93
N LYS A 205 1.23 47.10 6.56
CA LYS A 205 1.68 46.38 7.77
C LYS A 205 2.75 45.35 7.37
N ARG A 206 3.99 45.51 7.82
CA ARG A 206 4.98 44.42 7.71
C ARG A 206 4.69 43.34 8.75
N LYS A 207 4.87 42.07 8.36
CA LYS A 207 4.79 40.94 9.29
C LYS A 207 5.87 41.07 10.36
N ARG A 208 5.50 40.90 11.64
CA ARG A 208 6.47 40.67 12.70
C ARG A 208 7.17 39.34 12.42
N PHE A 209 8.48 39.36 12.23
CA PHE A 209 9.28 38.15 12.30
C PHE A 209 9.27 37.70 13.77
N ALA A 210 8.90 36.43 14.00
CA ALA A 210 9.06 35.82 15.31
C ALA A 210 10.57 35.64 15.55
N LEU A 211 11.21 36.60 16.21
CA LEU A 211 12.50 36.40 16.84
C LEU A 211 12.27 35.49 18.04
N THR A 212 12.50 34.19 17.87
CA THR A 212 12.67 33.27 18.99
C THR A 212 14.02 33.57 19.65
N ASN A 213 14.06 34.57 20.53
CA ASN A 213 15.15 34.66 21.49
C ASN A 213 14.77 33.78 22.68
N LYS A 214 15.38 32.59 22.76
CA LYS A 214 15.49 31.88 24.05
C LYS A 214 16.45 32.69 24.94
N PRO A 215 16.15 32.91 26.23
CA PRO A 215 17.16 33.40 27.14
C PRO A 215 18.21 32.30 27.36
N VAL A 216 19.48 32.72 27.40
CA VAL A 216 20.62 31.92 27.87
C VAL A 216 20.54 31.81 29.38
#